data_AF-A0AAD8ANR7-F1
#
_entry.id   AF-A0AAD8ANR7-F1
#
_cell.length_a   1.000
_cell.length_b   1.000
_cell.length_c   1.000
_cell.angle_alpha   90.00
_cell.angle_beta   90.00
_cell.angle_gamma   90.00
#
_symmetry.space_group_name_H-M   'P 1'
#
loop_
_entity.id
_entity.type
_entity.pdbx_description
1 polymer ?
#
loop_
_entity_poly.entity_id
_entity_poly.type
_entity_poly.pdbx_seq_one_letter_code
_entity_poly.pdbx_strand_id
1 'polypeptide(L)'
;MYDPTLMEEFVRRSGSFERAFVKGYIELALQHFKSAKEEMKKALEVLAELRIRSVPEVLLCLYDLLSLAHLFCGEYFECMFYLDRGITLSNEDQLHLVAAHFLNCKLIAERIARIPGPSSKLDVDLDLNEDIESCMQAEKARIVSSKMYANLLFEREMSNLREIRTLEHFSTVGISTLSEDIERIVRSFLGCTIVSLYCVGGELYANDFSRFMNIKIDFTDAKEKLTEIIAESKKILKRDVVDDMDKTRWWTERIDLDTRLGEVLCRVSEGFDGIAFQEKVILVLDETTTDFPFESMPALQNRAVYRVPSLEYLEAACDQTVGKGSVFYLLDPENNLHRTRKTIAEFLEAAYVKNGVVGRSPTASECKEGQQKRHRSVLWSWRRCEASEASGNE
;
A
#
# COMPACT_ATOMS: atom_id res chain seq x y z
N MET A 1 46.37 3.08 -35.95
CA MET A 1 47.48 3.17 -34.97
C MET A 1 46.87 3.75 -33.71
N TYR A 2 46.81 2.99 -32.61
CA TYR A 2 46.17 3.44 -31.37
C TYR A 2 46.98 4.58 -30.74
N ASP A 3 46.30 5.62 -30.24
CA ASP A 3 46.94 6.74 -29.54
C ASP A 3 47.53 6.23 -28.20
N PRO A 4 48.87 6.33 -28.00
CA PRO A 4 49.53 5.87 -26.77
C PRO A 4 48.97 6.52 -25.50
N THR A 5 48.53 7.78 -25.59
CA THR A 5 47.95 8.50 -24.44
C THR A 5 46.58 7.93 -24.05
N LEU A 6 45.76 7.54 -25.04
CA LEU A 6 44.50 6.84 -24.79
C LEU A 6 44.72 5.44 -24.21
N MET A 7 45.80 4.75 -24.60
CA MET A 7 46.15 3.44 -24.04
C MET A 7 46.68 3.53 -22.61
N GLU A 8 47.55 4.48 -22.30
CA GLU A 8 48.00 4.73 -20.92
C GLU A 8 46.83 5.16 -20.02
N GLU A 9 45.94 6.02 -20.53
CA GLU A 9 44.73 6.42 -19.81
C GLU A 9 43.78 5.23 -19.58
N PHE A 10 43.60 4.36 -20.58
CA PHE A 10 42.82 3.13 -20.45
C PHE A 10 43.41 2.18 -19.40
N VAL A 11 44.73 1.93 -19.43
CA VAL A 11 45.43 1.08 -18.44
C VAL A 11 45.37 1.66 -17.03
N ARG A 12 45.52 2.99 -16.89
CA ARG A 12 45.41 3.67 -15.61
C ARG A 12 44.00 3.54 -15.03
N ARG A 13 42.98 3.70 -15.88
CA ARG A 13 41.56 3.63 -15.50
C ARG A 13 41.09 2.19 -15.23
N SER A 14 41.54 1.20 -16.00
CA SER A 14 41.27 -0.21 -15.71
C SER A 14 41.86 -0.62 -14.36
N GLY A 15 43.08 -0.16 -14.06
CA GLY A 15 43.69 -0.35 -12.74
C GLY A 15 42.95 0.37 -11.60
N SER A 16 42.25 1.48 -11.85
CA SER A 16 41.40 2.11 -10.82
C SER A 16 40.08 1.37 -10.61
N PHE A 17 39.48 0.83 -11.67
CA PHE A 17 38.28 -0.01 -11.57
C PHE A 17 38.56 -1.27 -10.74
N GLU A 18 39.57 -2.06 -11.12
CA GLU A 18 39.88 -3.32 -10.45
C GLU A 18 40.20 -3.12 -8.96
N ARG A 19 40.96 -2.07 -8.64
CA ARG A 19 41.26 -1.71 -7.24
C ARG A 19 40.00 -1.38 -6.44
N ALA A 20 39.11 -0.54 -7.00
CA ALA A 20 37.88 -0.13 -6.34
C ALA A 20 36.93 -1.33 -6.17
N PHE A 21 36.76 -2.15 -7.21
CA PHE A 21 35.92 -3.34 -7.18
C PHE A 21 36.40 -4.37 -6.16
N VAL A 22 37.68 -4.76 -6.21
CA VAL A 22 38.26 -5.76 -5.29
C VAL A 22 38.22 -5.25 -3.86
N LYS A 23 38.55 -3.96 -3.63
CA LYS A 23 38.46 -3.37 -2.30
C LYS A 23 37.02 -3.37 -1.80
N GLY A 24 36.06 -2.93 -2.62
CA GLY A 24 34.64 -2.96 -2.26
C GLY A 24 34.17 -4.37 -1.91
N TYR A 25 34.60 -5.37 -2.68
CA TYR A 25 34.24 -6.77 -2.44
C TYR A 25 34.83 -7.29 -1.13
N ILE A 26 36.10 -6.98 -0.83
CA ILE A 26 36.74 -7.33 0.44
C ILE A 26 35.99 -6.70 1.61
N GLU A 27 35.66 -5.41 1.52
CA GLU A 27 34.89 -4.71 2.56
C GLU A 27 33.50 -5.33 2.75
N LEU A 28 32.85 -5.78 1.67
CA LEU A 28 31.55 -6.45 1.75
C LEU A 28 31.67 -7.82 2.43
N ALA A 29 32.70 -8.60 2.10
CA ALA A 29 32.98 -9.88 2.74
C ALA A 29 33.33 -9.74 4.24
N LEU A 30 33.93 -8.61 4.62
CA LEU A 30 34.20 -8.22 6.01
C LEU A 30 33.00 -7.55 6.69
N GLN A 31 31.84 -7.47 6.03
CA GLN A 31 30.61 -6.83 6.52
C GLN A 31 30.76 -5.32 6.82
N HIS A 32 31.75 -4.65 6.22
CA HIS A 32 31.91 -3.20 6.28
C HIS A 32 31.09 -2.53 5.17
N PHE A 33 29.77 -2.72 5.19
CA PHE A 33 28.86 -2.37 4.09
C PHE A 33 28.95 -0.92 3.61
N LYS A 34 29.19 0.02 4.53
CA LYS A 34 29.38 1.44 4.19
C LYS A 34 30.65 1.67 3.37
N SER A 35 31.78 1.08 3.78
CA SER A 35 33.05 1.16 3.07
C SER A 35 32.94 0.48 1.70
N ALA A 36 32.32 -0.71 1.69
CA ALA A 36 32.04 -1.47 0.48
C ALA A 36 31.25 -0.65 -0.55
N LYS A 37 30.15 -0.04 -0.13
CA LYS A 37 29.30 0.81 -0.97
C LYS A 37 30.08 1.95 -1.64
N GLU A 38 30.89 2.68 -0.88
CA GLU A 38 31.67 3.80 -1.42
C GLU A 38 32.70 3.33 -2.47
N GLU A 39 33.36 2.20 -2.24
CA GLU A 39 34.29 1.64 -3.21
C GLU A 39 33.58 1.08 -4.46
N MET A 40 32.39 0.47 -4.30
CA MET A 40 31.59 0.02 -5.43
C MET A 40 31.03 1.16 -6.28
N LYS A 41 30.67 2.29 -5.66
CA LYS A 41 30.29 3.51 -6.38
C LYS A 41 31.44 4.06 -7.22
N LYS A 42 32.66 4.10 -6.66
CA LYS A 42 33.86 4.48 -7.44
C LYS A 42 34.09 3.53 -8.62
N ALA A 43 33.91 2.23 -8.43
CA ALA A 43 34.03 1.26 -9.52
C ALA A 43 32.98 1.52 -10.62
N LEU A 44 31.75 1.84 -10.24
CA LEU A 44 30.67 2.19 -11.18
C LEU A 44 30.95 3.51 -11.92
N GLU A 45 31.48 4.53 -11.24
CA GLU A 45 31.90 5.81 -11.82
C GLU A 45 33.00 5.60 -12.89
N VAL A 46 34.02 4.81 -12.58
CA VAL A 46 35.09 4.50 -13.54
C VAL A 46 34.53 3.79 -14.79
N LEU A 47 33.58 2.86 -14.63
CA LEU A 47 32.93 2.22 -15.78
C LEU A 47 32.11 3.20 -16.62
N ALA A 48 31.37 4.10 -15.96
CA ALA A 48 30.59 5.14 -16.65
C ALA A 48 31.50 6.07 -17.46
N GLU A 49 32.64 6.48 -16.90
CA GLU A 49 33.64 7.31 -17.57
C GLU A 49 34.31 6.61 -18.75
N LEU A 50 34.58 5.31 -18.62
CA LEU A 50 35.19 4.51 -19.68
C LEU A 50 34.23 4.28 -20.86
N ARG A 51 32.95 4.63 -20.72
CA ARG A 51 31.87 4.33 -21.69
C ARG A 51 31.86 2.87 -22.10
N ILE A 52 32.33 1.98 -21.22
CA ILE A 52 32.27 0.53 -21.41
C ILE A 52 30.82 0.14 -21.13
N ARG A 53 29.97 0.37 -22.13
CA ARG A 53 28.59 -0.16 -22.17
C ARG A 53 28.56 -1.64 -22.53
N SER A 54 29.73 -2.27 -22.72
CA SER A 54 29.86 -3.49 -23.51
C SER A 54 30.11 -4.76 -22.70
N VAL A 55 30.09 -4.72 -21.37
CA VAL A 55 30.22 -5.93 -20.54
C VAL A 55 29.12 -5.92 -19.48
N PRO A 56 27.87 -6.27 -19.86
CA PRO A 56 26.73 -6.25 -18.95
C PRO A 56 26.97 -7.10 -17.70
N GLU A 57 27.77 -8.15 -17.78
CA GLU A 57 28.13 -9.02 -16.65
C GLU A 57 28.81 -8.26 -15.51
N VAL A 58 29.68 -7.29 -15.84
CA VAL A 58 30.40 -6.50 -14.82
C VAL A 58 29.44 -5.52 -14.14
N LEU A 59 28.55 -4.89 -14.92
CA LEU A 59 27.54 -3.98 -14.38
C LEU A 59 26.52 -4.73 -13.51
N LEU A 60 26.07 -5.90 -13.95
CA LEU A 60 25.17 -6.75 -13.18
C LEU A 60 25.83 -7.17 -11.85
N CYS A 61 27.10 -7.57 -11.86
CA CYS A 61 27.81 -7.89 -10.62
C CYS A 61 27.91 -6.68 -9.68
N LEU A 62 28.20 -5.48 -10.19
CA LEU A 62 28.20 -4.26 -9.38
C LEU A 62 26.83 -3.92 -8.82
N TYR A 63 25.76 -4.06 -9.61
CA TYR A 63 24.40 -3.78 -9.15
C TYR A 63 23.97 -4.73 -8.05
N ASP A 64 24.30 -6.02 -8.16
CA ASP A 64 24.03 -7.00 -7.11
C ASP A 64 24.75 -6.62 -5.81
N LEU A 65 26.07 -6.39 -5.87
CA LEU A 65 26.88 -6.03 -4.71
C LEU A 65 26.49 -4.67 -4.09
N LEU A 66 26.16 -3.67 -4.92
CA LEU A 66 25.64 -2.39 -4.46
C LEU A 66 24.28 -2.55 -3.78
N SER A 67 23.38 -3.33 -4.38
CA SER A 67 22.05 -3.56 -3.80
C SER A 67 22.14 -4.21 -2.42
N LEU A 68 23.06 -5.16 -2.24
CA LEU A 68 23.32 -5.84 -0.98
C LEU A 68 23.92 -4.88 0.06
N ALA A 69 24.93 -4.09 -0.34
CA ALA A 69 25.54 -3.09 0.56
C ALA A 69 24.50 -2.05 1.03
N HIS A 70 23.65 -1.58 0.12
CA HIS A 70 22.57 -0.66 0.43
C HIS A 70 21.51 -1.29 1.35
N LEU A 71 21.12 -2.55 1.12
CA LEU A 71 20.19 -3.27 1.99
C LEU A 71 20.69 -3.33 3.44
N PHE A 72 21.95 -3.72 3.63
CA PHE A 72 22.55 -3.81 4.98
C PHE A 72 22.84 -2.46 5.62
N CYS A 73 22.98 -1.38 4.83
CA CYS A 73 22.99 -0.01 5.35
C CYS A 73 21.58 0.52 5.67
N GLY A 74 20.51 -0.24 5.43
CA GLY A 74 19.13 0.20 5.56
C GLY A 74 18.65 1.16 4.45
N GLU A 75 19.45 1.36 3.41
CA GLU A 75 19.19 2.26 2.29
C GLU A 75 18.32 1.55 1.24
N TYR A 76 17.05 1.32 1.59
CA TYR A 76 16.11 0.55 0.78
C TYR A 76 15.94 1.08 -0.65
N PHE A 77 15.78 2.39 -0.85
CA PHE A 77 15.44 2.92 -2.16
C PHE A 77 16.59 2.72 -3.15
N GLU A 78 17.81 2.94 -2.68
CA GLU A 78 19.03 2.69 -3.43
C GLU A 78 19.21 1.19 -3.70
N CYS A 79 18.91 0.33 -2.72
CA CYS A 79 18.87 -1.12 -2.92
C CYS A 79 17.92 -1.48 -4.09
N MET A 80 16.67 -1.01 -4.03
CA MET A 80 15.66 -1.26 -5.05
C MET A 80 16.06 -0.70 -6.42
N PHE A 81 16.66 0.49 -6.46
CA PHE A 81 17.17 1.10 -7.68
C PHE A 81 18.16 0.19 -8.39
N TYR A 82 19.16 -0.35 -7.68
CA TYR A 82 20.15 -1.24 -8.29
C TYR A 82 19.53 -2.59 -8.68
N LEU A 83 18.57 -3.11 -7.90
CA LEU A 83 17.86 -4.33 -8.27
C LEU A 83 17.05 -4.15 -9.55
N ASP A 84 16.32 -3.05 -9.69
CA ASP A 84 15.53 -2.73 -10.88
C ASP A 84 16.42 -2.47 -12.11
N ARG A 85 17.59 -1.84 -11.91
CA ARG A 85 18.61 -1.73 -12.96
C ARG A 85 19.14 -3.09 -13.39
N GLY A 86 19.38 -4.00 -12.45
CA GLY A 86 19.78 -5.39 -12.72
C GLY A 86 18.74 -6.16 -13.53
N ILE A 87 17.45 -6.04 -13.17
CA ILE A 87 16.33 -6.66 -13.92
C ILE A 87 16.27 -6.10 -15.35
N THR A 88 16.34 -4.77 -15.48
CA THR A 88 16.24 -4.09 -16.78
C THR A 88 17.38 -4.51 -17.70
N LEU A 89 18.63 -4.38 -17.24
CA LEU A 89 19.82 -4.75 -18.01
C LEU A 89 19.82 -6.24 -18.39
N SER A 90 19.45 -7.12 -17.44
CA SER A 90 19.34 -8.55 -17.73
C SER A 90 18.30 -8.87 -18.81
N ASN A 91 17.19 -8.13 -18.86
CA ASN A 91 16.18 -8.32 -19.90
C ASN A 91 16.63 -7.77 -21.25
N GLU A 92 17.32 -6.62 -21.27
CA GLU A 92 17.91 -6.03 -22.48
C GLU A 92 18.90 -6.99 -23.15
N ASP A 93 19.72 -7.69 -22.35
CA ASP A 93 20.71 -8.67 -22.82
C ASP A 93 20.19 -10.12 -22.88
N GLN A 94 18.87 -10.35 -22.71
CA GLN A 94 18.23 -11.68 -22.77
C GLN A 94 18.76 -12.71 -21.74
N LEU A 95 19.27 -12.22 -20.60
CA LEU A 95 19.78 -13.01 -19.47
C LEU A 95 18.67 -13.37 -18.46
N HIS A 96 17.69 -14.17 -18.89
CA HIS A 96 16.49 -14.45 -18.08
C HIS A 96 16.75 -15.05 -16.69
N LEU A 97 17.80 -15.88 -16.54
CA LEU A 97 18.18 -16.43 -15.24
C LEU A 97 18.68 -15.34 -14.28
N VAL A 98 19.42 -14.36 -14.81
CA VAL A 98 19.94 -13.24 -14.02
C VAL A 98 18.81 -12.26 -13.67
N ALA A 99 17.89 -11.99 -14.62
CA ALA A 99 16.68 -11.21 -14.33
C ALA A 99 15.84 -11.84 -13.20
N ALA A 100 15.69 -13.17 -13.22
CA ALA A 100 15.00 -13.90 -12.18
C ALA A 100 15.74 -13.82 -10.83
N HIS A 101 17.06 -13.85 -10.82
CA HIS A 101 17.86 -13.66 -9.61
C HIS A 101 17.59 -12.28 -8.98
N PHE A 102 17.73 -11.19 -9.74
CA PHE A 102 17.46 -9.84 -9.26
C PHE A 102 16.02 -9.65 -8.76
N LEU A 103 15.03 -10.24 -9.46
CA LEU A 103 13.65 -10.23 -9.01
C LEU A 103 13.48 -10.93 -7.67
N ASN A 104 14.14 -12.07 -7.44
CA ASN A 104 14.05 -12.75 -6.15
C ASN A 104 14.74 -11.96 -5.03
N CYS A 105 15.86 -11.29 -5.31
CA CYS A 105 16.51 -10.37 -4.37
C CYS A 105 15.60 -9.19 -4.03
N LYS A 106 14.89 -8.64 -5.04
CA LYS A 106 13.87 -7.58 -4.87
C LYS A 106 12.75 -8.01 -3.93
N LEU A 107 12.18 -9.20 -4.14
CA LEU A 107 11.12 -9.73 -3.28
C LEU A 107 11.61 -9.99 -1.84
N ILE A 108 12.88 -10.37 -1.63
CA ILE A 108 13.47 -10.46 -0.29
C ILE A 108 13.55 -9.08 0.35
N ALA A 109 14.11 -8.09 -0.35
CA ALA A 109 14.25 -6.72 0.16
C ALA A 109 12.89 -6.11 0.52
N GLU A 110 11.86 -6.33 -0.32
CA GLU A 110 10.48 -5.93 -0.06
C GLU A 110 9.92 -6.62 1.19
N ARG A 111 10.16 -7.93 1.36
CA ARG A 111 9.73 -8.68 2.54
C ARG A 111 10.40 -8.19 3.82
N ILE A 112 11.71 -7.96 3.79
CA ILE A 112 12.49 -7.38 4.89
C ILE A 112 11.93 -6.00 5.25
N ALA A 113 11.51 -5.22 4.24
CA ALA A 113 10.86 -3.93 4.42
C ALA A 113 9.35 -4.01 4.77
N ARG A 114 8.81 -5.22 5.02
CA ARG A 114 7.39 -5.51 5.30
C ARG A 114 6.41 -5.00 4.23
N ILE A 115 6.84 -4.99 2.98
CA ILE A 115 5.99 -4.64 1.85
C ILE A 115 5.26 -5.91 1.39
N PRO A 116 3.91 -5.92 1.34
CA PRO A 116 3.16 -7.08 0.88
C PRO A 116 3.45 -7.32 -0.61
N GLY A 117 3.80 -8.55 -0.97
CA GLY A 117 4.17 -8.89 -2.35
C GLY A 117 4.31 -10.41 -2.57
N PRO A 118 4.59 -10.81 -3.83
CA PRO A 118 4.88 -12.20 -4.18
C PRO A 118 6.03 -12.77 -3.34
N SER A 119 6.01 -14.09 -3.11
CA SER A 119 7.10 -14.74 -2.38
C SER A 119 8.33 -14.92 -3.26
N SER A 120 9.51 -14.59 -2.72
CA SER A 120 10.78 -14.98 -3.31
C SER A 120 10.91 -16.50 -3.34
N LYS A 121 11.55 -17.04 -4.38
CA LYS A 121 11.97 -18.45 -4.48
C LYS A 121 13.28 -18.73 -3.75
N LEU A 122 13.99 -17.69 -3.34
CA LEU A 122 15.18 -17.83 -2.50
C LEU A 122 14.71 -18.12 -1.08
N ASP A 123 15.14 -19.26 -0.56
CA ASP A 123 14.97 -19.60 0.84
C ASP A 123 16.06 -18.88 1.63
N VAL A 124 15.65 -17.92 2.44
CA VAL A 124 16.57 -17.20 3.32
C VAL A 124 16.06 -17.42 4.73
N ASP A 125 16.82 -18.20 5.48
CA ASP A 125 16.59 -18.44 6.90
C ASP A 125 17.02 -17.18 7.66
N LEU A 126 16.13 -16.19 7.69
CA LEU A 126 16.33 -14.95 8.43
C LEU A 126 15.48 -15.04 9.69
N ASP A 127 16.13 -15.21 10.84
CA ASP A 127 15.49 -14.95 12.12
C ASP A 127 15.40 -13.43 12.33
N LEU A 128 14.42 -12.84 11.65
CA LEU A 128 14.26 -11.39 11.47
C LEU A 128 14.14 -10.61 12.78
N ASN A 129 13.85 -11.27 13.90
CA ASN A 129 13.66 -10.60 15.18
C ASN A 129 14.98 -10.33 15.92
N GLU A 130 15.93 -11.27 15.93
CA GLU A 130 17.18 -11.11 16.71
C GLU A 130 18.28 -10.35 15.92
N ASP A 131 18.42 -10.61 14.62
CA ASP A 131 19.51 -10.03 13.82
C ASP A 131 19.29 -8.55 13.49
N ILE A 132 18.05 -8.15 13.22
CA ILE A 132 17.71 -6.77 12.88
C ILE A 132 17.91 -5.87 14.11
N GLU A 133 17.50 -6.34 15.29
CA GLU A 133 17.57 -5.56 16.53
C GLU A 133 19.02 -5.32 17.00
N SER A 134 19.92 -6.29 16.76
CA SER A 134 21.35 -6.17 17.07
C SER A 134 22.09 -5.18 16.15
N CYS A 135 21.82 -5.21 14.83
CA CYS A 135 22.32 -4.21 13.88
C CYS A 135 21.82 -2.80 14.21
N MET A 136 20.59 -2.68 14.72
CA MET A 136 19.96 -1.39 15.05
C MET A 136 20.53 -0.71 16.31
N GLN A 137 21.07 -1.47 17.28
CA GLN A 137 21.63 -0.87 18.50
C GLN A 137 23.01 -0.21 18.29
N ALA A 138 23.74 -0.60 17.24
CA ALA A 138 25.09 -0.08 16.99
C ALA A 138 25.13 1.36 16.41
N GLU A 139 24.05 1.85 15.80
CA GLU A 139 24.08 3.13 15.04
C GLU A 139 22.90 4.08 15.34
N LYS A 140 22.51 4.19 16.62
CA LYS A 140 21.46 5.09 17.13
C LYS A 140 21.61 6.59 16.80
N ALA A 141 22.72 7.04 16.22
CA ALA A 141 23.01 8.47 16.02
C ALA A 141 22.88 8.99 14.58
N ARG A 142 22.71 8.15 13.54
CA ARG A 142 22.76 8.64 12.14
C ARG A 142 21.73 8.06 11.15
N ILE A 143 20.70 7.37 11.62
CA ILE A 143 19.74 6.71 10.72
C ILE A 143 18.43 7.52 10.66
N VAL A 144 18.42 8.55 9.81
CA VAL A 144 17.21 9.31 9.42
C VAL A 144 16.78 8.95 7.98
N SER A 145 17.56 8.17 7.23
CA SER A 145 17.33 7.87 5.81
C SER A 145 16.98 6.40 5.48
N SER A 146 16.81 5.53 6.48
CA SER A 146 16.50 4.11 6.21
C SER A 146 15.00 3.88 6.16
N LYS A 147 14.45 3.46 5.01
CA LYS A 147 13.03 3.06 4.87
C LYS A 147 12.68 1.81 5.70
N MET A 148 13.64 0.97 6.09
CA MET A 148 13.38 -0.09 7.06
C MET A 148 13.11 0.49 8.44
N TYR A 149 13.93 1.47 8.87
CA TYR A 149 13.72 2.20 10.12
C TYR A 149 12.44 3.04 10.05
N ALA A 150 12.19 3.68 8.90
CA ALA A 150 10.97 4.43 8.64
C ALA A 150 9.73 3.53 8.60
N ASN A 151 9.75 2.33 8.00
CA ASN A 151 8.58 1.45 8.03
C ASN A 151 8.34 0.84 9.43
N LEU A 152 9.39 0.70 10.26
CA LEU A 152 9.30 0.23 11.65
C LEU A 152 8.89 1.34 12.64
N LEU A 153 9.29 2.61 12.42
CA LEU A 153 8.88 3.76 13.24
C LEU A 153 7.62 4.46 12.73
N PHE A 154 7.42 4.50 11.42
CA PHE A 154 6.31 5.13 10.72
C PHE A 154 5.26 4.12 10.24
N GLU A 155 5.10 3.01 10.96
CA GLU A 155 3.87 2.19 10.88
C GLU A 155 2.60 3.09 11.00
N ARG A 156 2.74 4.30 11.56
CA ARG A 156 1.72 5.36 11.64
C ARG A 156 1.79 6.47 10.58
N GLU A 157 2.87 6.68 9.81
CA GLU A 157 3.02 7.81 8.85
C GLU A 157 3.22 7.38 7.37
N MET A 158 3.08 6.10 7.05
CA MET A 158 3.22 5.52 5.69
C MET A 158 2.40 6.21 4.57
N SER A 159 1.34 6.94 4.93
CA SER A 159 0.50 7.75 4.01
C SER A 159 1.31 8.69 3.13
N ASN A 160 2.33 9.34 3.70
CA ASN A 160 3.12 10.37 2.99
C ASN A 160 4.01 9.77 1.88
N LEU A 161 4.37 8.48 1.99
CA LEU A 161 5.25 7.81 1.01
C LEU A 161 4.48 7.26 -0.20
N ARG A 162 3.14 7.18 -0.16
CA ARG A 162 2.34 6.81 -1.35
C ARG A 162 2.31 7.93 -2.39
N GLU A 163 2.24 9.19 -1.98
CA GLU A 163 2.33 10.33 -2.91
C GLU A 163 3.66 10.36 -3.68
N ILE A 164 4.77 10.02 -3.01
CA ILE A 164 6.08 9.89 -3.68
C ILE A 164 6.09 8.72 -4.67
N ARG A 165 5.38 7.62 -4.39
CA ARG A 165 5.29 6.46 -5.30
C ARG A 165 4.40 6.72 -6.51
N THR A 166 3.32 7.48 -6.35
CA THR A 166 2.57 8.04 -7.47
C THR A 166 3.52 8.85 -8.33
N LEU A 167 4.28 9.78 -7.75
CA LEU A 167 5.30 10.56 -8.47
C LEU A 167 6.44 9.72 -9.11
N GLU A 168 6.85 8.60 -8.50
CA GLU A 168 7.89 7.70 -9.03
C GLU A 168 7.39 6.81 -10.20
N HIS A 169 6.15 6.29 -10.15
CA HIS A 169 5.53 5.64 -11.30
C HIS A 169 5.46 6.62 -12.48
N PHE A 170 5.09 7.87 -12.18
CA PHE A 170 5.08 8.98 -13.11
C PHE A 170 6.46 9.63 -13.34
N SER A 171 7.55 9.03 -12.87
CA SER A 171 8.92 9.41 -13.27
C SER A 171 9.47 8.53 -14.39
N THR A 172 8.92 7.31 -14.53
CA THR A 172 9.14 6.46 -15.71
C THR A 172 8.38 6.96 -16.94
N VAL A 173 7.30 7.70 -16.72
CA VAL A 173 6.52 8.44 -17.71
C VAL A 173 6.95 9.90 -17.55
N GLY A 174 7.90 10.41 -18.34
CA GLY A 174 8.59 11.68 -18.06
C GLY A 174 7.71 12.79 -17.47
N ILE A 175 8.21 13.66 -16.58
CA ILE A 175 7.41 14.65 -15.82
C ILE A 175 6.41 15.46 -16.68
N SER A 176 6.70 15.64 -17.99
CA SER A 176 5.77 16.23 -18.97
C SER A 176 4.47 15.46 -19.18
N THR A 177 4.47 14.13 -19.08
CA THR A 177 3.32 13.24 -19.31
C THR A 177 2.51 12.94 -18.04
N LEU A 178 3.04 13.17 -16.84
CA LEU A 178 2.32 13.00 -15.57
C LEU A 178 1.05 13.85 -15.50
N SER A 179 1.16 15.14 -15.84
CA SER A 179 0.01 16.04 -15.89
C SER A 179 -0.99 15.58 -16.95
N GLU A 180 -0.49 15.11 -18.09
CA GLU A 180 -1.33 14.61 -19.19
C GLU A 180 -2.07 13.32 -18.81
N ASP A 181 -1.43 12.42 -18.05
CA ASP A 181 -2.04 11.17 -17.57
C ASP A 181 -3.07 11.42 -16.47
N ILE A 182 -2.77 12.27 -15.48
CA ILE A 182 -3.77 12.69 -14.49
C ILE A 182 -4.94 13.37 -15.19
N GLU A 183 -4.68 14.31 -16.10
CA GLU A 183 -5.72 14.96 -16.89
C GLU A 183 -6.51 13.95 -17.72
N ARG A 184 -5.86 12.96 -18.33
CA ARG A 184 -6.52 11.88 -19.08
C ARG A 184 -7.45 11.07 -18.19
N ILE A 185 -6.99 10.65 -17.01
CA ILE A 185 -7.79 9.90 -16.04
C ILE A 185 -8.98 10.76 -15.61
N VAL A 186 -8.74 12.00 -15.14
CA VAL A 186 -9.81 12.91 -14.70
C VAL A 186 -10.81 13.18 -15.83
N ARG A 187 -10.36 13.37 -17.08
CA ARG A 187 -11.24 13.51 -18.26
C ARG A 187 -12.01 12.24 -18.60
N SER A 188 -11.52 11.06 -18.23
CA SER A 188 -12.25 9.81 -18.46
C SER A 188 -13.47 9.67 -17.52
N PHE A 189 -13.50 10.46 -16.44
CA PHE A 189 -14.60 10.51 -15.46
C PHE A 189 -15.37 11.85 -15.51
N LEU A 190 -15.57 12.39 -16.71
CA LEU A 190 -16.45 13.55 -16.91
C LEU A 190 -17.82 13.31 -16.26
N GLY A 191 -18.25 14.23 -15.39
CA GLY A 191 -19.47 14.10 -14.59
C GLY A 191 -19.26 13.49 -13.20
N CYS A 192 -18.01 13.24 -12.79
CA CYS A 192 -17.64 12.97 -11.41
C CYS A 192 -16.66 14.04 -10.89
N THR A 193 -16.78 14.38 -9.60
CA THR A 193 -15.73 15.10 -8.88
C THR A 193 -14.76 14.09 -8.28
N ILE A 194 -13.49 14.13 -8.66
CA ILE A 194 -12.46 13.31 -8.03
C ILE A 194 -11.73 14.17 -6.99
N VAL A 195 -11.64 13.69 -5.76
CA VAL A 195 -10.92 14.36 -4.67
C VAL A 195 -10.01 13.36 -3.99
N SER A 196 -8.71 13.67 -3.93
CA SER A 196 -7.75 12.96 -3.11
C SER A 196 -7.71 13.57 -1.70
N LEU A 197 -7.81 12.73 -0.68
CA LEU A 197 -7.75 13.13 0.73
C LEU A 197 -6.57 12.44 1.42
N TYR A 198 -5.79 13.21 2.14
CA TYR A 198 -4.59 12.74 2.82
C TYR A 198 -4.34 13.54 4.10
N CYS A 199 -3.76 12.88 5.10
CA CYS A 199 -3.43 13.49 6.39
C CYS A 199 -1.91 13.66 6.51
N VAL A 200 -1.43 14.90 6.64
CA VAL A 200 -0.01 15.23 6.79
C VAL A 200 0.19 16.02 8.06
N GLY A 201 1.00 15.50 8.98
CA GLY A 201 1.28 16.18 10.26
C GLY A 201 0.02 16.39 11.12
N GLY A 202 -1.01 15.56 10.95
CA GLY A 202 -2.28 15.67 11.68
C GLY A 202 -3.31 16.61 11.06
N GLU A 203 -2.97 17.30 9.98
CA GLU A 203 -3.90 18.15 9.21
C GLU A 203 -4.44 17.40 8.00
N LEU A 204 -5.70 17.66 7.65
CA LEU A 204 -6.34 17.09 6.47
C LEU A 204 -6.14 17.99 5.26
N TYR A 205 -5.77 17.38 4.14
CA TYR A 205 -5.64 18.05 2.86
C TYR A 205 -6.55 17.42 1.83
N ALA A 206 -7.03 18.24 0.91
CA ALA A 206 -7.84 17.82 -0.23
C ALA A 206 -7.22 18.33 -1.54
N ASN A 207 -7.14 17.46 -2.53
CA ASN A 207 -6.69 17.78 -3.88
C ASN A 207 -7.75 17.34 -4.89
N ASP A 208 -8.39 18.30 -5.56
CA ASP A 208 -9.37 18.03 -6.64
C ASP A 208 -8.72 18.02 -8.04
N PHE A 209 -7.39 17.94 -8.09
CA PHE A 209 -6.53 18.00 -9.27
C PHE A 209 -6.59 19.32 -10.04
N SER A 210 -7.36 20.29 -9.56
CA SER A 210 -7.33 21.69 -10.01
C SER A 210 -6.67 22.59 -8.96
N ARG A 211 -6.77 22.20 -7.69
CA ARG A 211 -6.20 22.91 -6.54
C ARG A 211 -5.90 21.96 -5.39
N PHE A 212 -4.90 22.37 -4.62
CA PHE A 212 -4.51 21.76 -3.36
C PHE A 212 -5.02 22.64 -2.22
N MET A 213 -5.77 22.06 -1.28
CA MET A 213 -6.44 22.77 -0.20
C MET A 213 -6.08 22.14 1.15
N ASN A 214 -5.72 22.98 2.13
CA ASN A 214 -5.66 22.58 3.52
C ASN A 214 -7.07 22.74 4.12
N ILE A 215 -7.66 21.62 4.53
CA ILE A 215 -8.91 21.56 5.26
C ILE A 215 -8.54 21.88 6.70
N LYS A 216 -8.58 23.17 7.06
CA LYS A 216 -8.07 23.77 8.33
C LYS A 216 -8.74 23.21 9.60
N ILE A 217 -8.52 21.95 9.85
CA ILE A 217 -9.14 21.13 10.87
C ILE A 217 -8.04 20.24 11.43
N ASP A 218 -8.00 20.16 12.75
CA ASP A 218 -7.22 19.14 13.42
C ASP A 218 -7.88 17.78 13.17
N PHE A 219 -7.41 17.10 12.13
CA PHE A 219 -7.95 15.82 11.74
C PHE A 219 -7.55 14.71 12.72
N THR A 220 -6.47 14.92 13.47
CA THR A 220 -6.07 14.02 14.55
C THR A 220 -7.13 14.00 15.64
N ASP A 221 -7.56 15.18 16.12
CA ASP A 221 -8.65 15.31 17.10
C ASP A 221 -9.96 14.68 16.57
N ALA A 222 -10.31 14.90 15.31
CA ALA A 222 -11.49 14.29 14.70
C ALA A 222 -11.40 12.75 14.65
N LYS A 223 -10.22 12.21 14.31
CA LYS A 223 -9.97 10.77 14.23
C LYS A 223 -9.94 10.11 15.61
N GLU A 224 -9.38 10.78 16.62
CA GLU A 224 -9.41 10.33 18.01
C GLU A 224 -10.86 10.21 18.51
N LYS A 225 -11.66 11.27 18.33
CA LYS A 225 -13.10 11.26 18.68
C LYS A 225 -13.87 10.16 17.97
N LEU A 226 -13.63 9.96 16.67
CA LEU A 226 -14.25 8.87 15.91
C LEU A 226 -13.86 7.51 16.49
N THR A 227 -12.58 7.33 16.83
CA THR A 227 -12.06 6.08 17.41
C THR A 227 -12.70 5.79 18.77
N GLU A 228 -12.86 6.81 19.60
CA GLU A 228 -13.57 6.72 20.89
C GLU A 228 -15.04 6.30 20.69
N ILE A 229 -15.76 6.97 19.79
CA ILE A 229 -17.16 6.63 19.46
C ILE A 229 -17.28 5.18 18.97
N ILE A 230 -16.39 4.74 18.08
CA ILE A 230 -16.36 3.36 17.57
C ILE A 230 -16.06 2.38 18.72
N ALA A 231 -15.14 2.71 19.62
CA ALA A 231 -14.81 1.86 20.76
C ALA A 231 -15.98 1.73 21.74
N GLU A 232 -16.67 2.83 22.05
CA GLU A 232 -17.88 2.84 22.88
C GLU A 232 -19.02 2.05 22.22
N SER A 233 -19.26 2.27 20.93
CA SER A 233 -20.26 1.51 20.14
C SER A 233 -19.98 0.00 20.18
N LYS A 234 -18.72 -0.41 20.00
CA LYS A 234 -18.31 -1.82 20.13
C LYS A 234 -18.57 -2.39 21.53
N LYS A 235 -18.36 -1.61 22.60
CA LYS A 235 -18.67 -2.04 23.97
C LYS A 235 -20.17 -2.23 24.16
N ILE A 236 -21.00 -1.31 23.66
CA ILE A 236 -22.47 -1.38 23.77
C ILE A 236 -23.02 -2.58 22.98
N LEU A 237 -22.48 -2.85 21.78
CA LEU A 237 -22.88 -3.99 20.95
C LEU A 237 -22.60 -5.36 21.58
N LYS A 238 -21.70 -5.42 22.56
CA LYS A 238 -21.35 -6.65 23.30
C LYS A 238 -22.17 -6.86 24.57
N ARG A 239 -23.01 -5.91 24.97
CA ARG A 239 -23.81 -6.03 26.19
C ARG A 239 -24.99 -6.96 25.96
N ASP A 240 -25.27 -7.79 26.96
CA ASP A 240 -26.51 -8.54 27.02
C ASP A 240 -27.66 -7.60 27.40
N VAL A 241 -28.76 -7.71 26.66
CA VAL A 241 -29.95 -6.90 26.83
C VAL A 241 -31.08 -7.86 27.16
N VAL A 242 -31.43 -7.94 28.45
CA VAL A 242 -32.33 -8.99 28.96
C VAL A 242 -33.75 -8.47 29.11
N ASP A 243 -33.93 -7.24 29.59
CA ASP A 243 -35.24 -6.64 29.82
C ASP A 243 -35.51 -5.38 28.98
N ASP A 244 -36.73 -4.82 29.11
CA ASP A 244 -37.16 -3.66 28.34
C ASP A 244 -36.52 -2.34 28.81
N MET A 245 -36.10 -2.26 30.08
CA MET A 245 -35.35 -1.11 30.59
C MET A 245 -33.94 -1.09 30.00
N ASP A 246 -33.28 -2.24 29.93
CA ASP A 246 -31.98 -2.42 29.28
C ASP A 246 -32.06 -2.06 27.79
N LYS A 247 -33.13 -2.47 27.09
CA LYS A 247 -33.36 -2.08 25.68
C LYS A 247 -33.47 -0.56 25.55
N THR A 248 -34.25 0.07 26.42
CA THR A 248 -34.45 1.52 26.39
C THR A 248 -33.12 2.23 26.60
N ARG A 249 -32.35 1.81 27.61
CA ARG A 249 -31.02 2.35 27.88
C ARG A 249 -30.06 2.14 26.70
N TRP A 250 -30.05 0.94 26.13
CA TRP A 250 -29.20 0.60 24.99
C TRP A 250 -29.49 1.49 23.78
N TRP A 251 -30.76 1.77 23.48
CA TRP A 251 -31.13 2.68 22.41
C TRP A 251 -30.74 4.12 22.71
N THR A 252 -30.98 4.60 23.93
CA THR A 252 -30.61 5.96 24.35
C THR A 252 -29.11 6.20 24.19
N GLU A 253 -28.27 5.28 24.67
CA GLU A 253 -26.81 5.41 24.54
C GLU A 253 -26.35 5.40 23.07
N ARG A 254 -27.02 4.63 22.20
CA ARG A 254 -26.70 4.62 20.77
C ARG A 254 -27.14 5.87 20.01
N ILE A 255 -28.26 6.48 20.41
CA ILE A 255 -28.72 7.75 19.85
C ILE A 255 -27.76 8.88 20.23
N ASP A 256 -27.25 8.87 21.45
CA ASP A 256 -26.20 9.80 21.91
C ASP A 256 -24.92 9.66 21.07
N LEU A 257 -24.43 8.42 20.86
CA LEU A 257 -23.27 8.16 20.01
C LEU A 257 -23.47 8.61 18.55
N ASP A 258 -24.66 8.40 17.99
CA ASP A 258 -25.00 8.85 16.64
C ASP A 258 -24.98 10.37 16.53
N THR A 259 -25.46 11.07 17.57
CA THR A 259 -25.43 12.54 17.66
C THR A 259 -23.99 13.04 17.73
N ARG A 260 -23.15 12.45 18.60
CA ARG A 260 -21.71 12.78 18.70
C ARG A 260 -20.97 12.53 17.38
N LEU A 261 -21.29 11.43 16.69
CA LEU A 261 -20.73 11.16 15.36
C LEU A 261 -21.14 12.24 14.36
N GLY A 262 -22.41 12.62 14.34
CA GLY A 262 -22.93 13.71 13.51
C GLY A 262 -22.17 15.01 13.73
N GLU A 263 -21.88 15.38 14.99
CA GLU A 263 -21.10 16.58 15.32
C GLU A 263 -19.67 16.53 14.75
N VAL A 264 -18.97 15.40 14.87
CA VAL A 264 -17.63 15.22 14.30
C VAL A 264 -17.67 15.36 12.77
N LEU A 265 -18.66 14.75 12.12
CA LEU A 265 -18.81 14.82 10.67
C LEU A 265 -19.18 16.22 10.17
N CYS A 266 -20.06 16.94 10.88
CA CYS A 266 -20.39 18.33 10.59
C CYS A 266 -19.14 19.21 10.66
N ARG A 267 -18.33 19.07 11.72
CA ARG A 267 -17.10 19.86 11.87
C ARG A 267 -16.12 19.61 10.74
N VAL A 268 -15.86 18.34 10.39
CA VAL A 268 -14.97 18.01 9.26
C VAL A 268 -15.53 18.55 7.94
N SER A 269 -16.85 18.49 7.77
CA SER A 269 -17.55 18.96 6.58
C SER A 269 -17.41 20.46 6.33
N GLU A 270 -17.38 21.31 7.37
CA GLU A 270 -17.23 22.76 7.23
C GLU A 270 -15.92 23.14 6.51
N GLY A 271 -14.88 22.33 6.67
CA GLY A 271 -13.60 22.57 5.99
C GLY A 271 -13.66 22.37 4.47
N PHE A 272 -14.73 21.75 3.95
CA PHE A 272 -14.94 21.50 2.53
C PHE A 272 -15.72 22.61 1.80
N ASP A 273 -16.04 23.72 2.46
CA ASP A 273 -16.89 24.81 1.93
C ASP A 273 -16.38 25.47 0.63
N GLY A 274 -15.17 25.15 0.18
CA GLY A 274 -14.65 25.58 -1.13
C GLY A 274 -14.88 24.59 -2.26
N ILE A 275 -15.27 23.34 -1.99
CA ILE A 275 -15.29 22.24 -2.98
C ILE A 275 -16.68 22.07 -3.59
N ALA A 276 -16.78 22.41 -4.88
CA ALA A 276 -17.98 22.19 -5.67
C ALA A 276 -18.03 20.74 -6.15
N PHE A 277 -18.75 19.91 -5.40
CA PHE A 277 -18.96 18.52 -5.75
C PHE A 277 -20.14 18.35 -6.72
N GLN A 278 -19.96 17.47 -7.70
CA GLN A 278 -20.99 17.02 -8.62
C GLN A 278 -21.87 15.92 -7.99
N GLU A 279 -22.83 15.39 -8.74
CA GLU A 279 -23.72 14.31 -8.27
C GLU A 279 -22.94 13.03 -7.89
N LYS A 280 -21.83 12.78 -8.57
CA LYS A 280 -20.93 11.64 -8.33
C LYS A 280 -19.59 12.15 -7.80
N VAL A 281 -19.11 11.55 -6.73
CA VAL A 281 -17.83 11.90 -6.09
C VAL A 281 -16.98 10.66 -5.94
N ILE A 282 -15.72 10.74 -6.36
CA ILE A 282 -14.73 9.67 -6.18
C ILE A 282 -13.71 10.20 -5.18
N LEU A 283 -13.65 9.57 -4.01
CA LEU A 283 -12.66 9.85 -2.98
C LEU A 283 -11.48 8.91 -3.17
N VAL A 284 -10.32 9.48 -3.46
CA VAL A 284 -9.04 8.76 -3.42
C VAL A 284 -8.54 8.87 -1.99
N LEU A 285 -8.62 7.78 -1.24
CA LEU A 285 -8.29 7.78 0.20
C LEU A 285 -7.00 7.00 0.45
N ASP A 286 -6.14 7.59 1.27
CA ASP A 286 -4.98 6.90 1.82
C ASP A 286 -5.35 6.04 3.05
N GLU A 287 -4.38 5.33 3.61
CA GLU A 287 -4.55 4.48 4.79
C GLU A 287 -4.88 5.27 6.06
N THR A 288 -4.44 6.52 6.17
CA THR A 288 -4.70 7.32 7.37
C THR A 288 -6.10 7.92 7.40
N THR A 289 -6.69 8.14 6.23
CA THR A 289 -8.02 8.72 6.04
C THR A 289 -9.09 7.67 5.76
N THR A 290 -8.72 6.44 5.36
CA THR A 290 -9.66 5.37 4.99
C THR A 290 -10.68 5.04 6.07
N ASP A 291 -10.34 5.11 7.36
CA ASP A 291 -11.28 4.75 8.43
C ASP A 291 -12.36 5.82 8.67
N PHE A 292 -12.16 7.04 8.16
CA PHE A 292 -13.08 8.16 8.38
C PHE A 292 -14.25 8.10 7.38
N PRO A 293 -15.52 8.22 7.82
CA PRO A 293 -16.69 8.02 6.96
C PRO A 293 -17.08 9.31 6.21
N PHE A 294 -16.23 9.79 5.31
CA PHE A 294 -16.45 11.02 4.55
C PHE A 294 -17.78 11.05 3.79
N GLU A 295 -18.27 9.90 3.32
CA GLU A 295 -19.54 9.73 2.60
C GLU A 295 -20.74 10.25 3.40
N SER A 296 -20.66 10.19 4.72
CA SER A 296 -21.74 10.55 5.64
C SER A 296 -21.67 12.02 6.05
N MET A 297 -20.70 12.79 5.57
CA MET A 297 -20.60 14.22 5.88
C MET A 297 -21.75 15.00 5.24
N PRO A 298 -22.27 16.05 5.91
CA PRO A 298 -23.27 16.95 5.33
C PRO A 298 -22.90 17.48 3.95
N ALA A 299 -21.61 17.83 3.76
CA ALA A 299 -21.11 18.30 2.47
C ALA A 299 -21.43 17.29 1.37
N LEU A 300 -21.27 15.98 1.58
CA LEU A 300 -21.47 14.93 0.58
C LEU A 300 -22.85 14.28 0.61
N GLN A 301 -23.75 14.76 1.48
CA GLN A 301 -25.08 14.19 1.62
C GLN A 301 -25.86 14.26 0.31
N ASN A 302 -26.60 13.19 -0.01
CA ASN A 302 -27.36 13.03 -1.25
C ASN A 302 -26.52 12.92 -2.54
N ARG A 303 -25.22 12.63 -2.44
CA ARG A 303 -24.35 12.33 -3.59
C ARG A 303 -23.97 10.86 -3.65
N ALA A 304 -23.67 10.39 -4.86
CA ALA A 304 -23.12 9.06 -5.06
C ALA A 304 -21.61 9.11 -4.84
N VAL A 305 -21.16 8.67 -3.65
CA VAL A 305 -19.76 8.72 -3.25
C VAL A 305 -19.12 7.33 -3.37
N TYR A 306 -17.94 7.27 -3.96
CA TYR A 306 -17.15 6.05 -4.16
C TYR A 306 -15.77 6.22 -3.57
N ARG A 307 -15.23 5.18 -2.94
CA ARG A 307 -13.83 5.14 -2.49
C ARG A 307 -12.99 4.38 -3.50
N VAL A 308 -11.81 4.91 -3.77
CA VAL A 308 -10.75 4.19 -4.48
C VAL A 308 -9.44 4.34 -3.72
N PRO A 309 -8.57 3.31 -3.75
CA PRO A 309 -7.30 3.36 -3.04
C PRO A 309 -6.27 4.25 -3.72
N SER A 310 -6.39 4.48 -5.04
CA SER A 310 -5.45 5.28 -5.82
C SER A 310 -6.03 5.63 -7.19
N LEU A 311 -5.37 6.55 -7.92
CA LEU A 311 -5.76 6.89 -9.30
C LEU A 311 -5.44 5.77 -10.30
N GLU A 312 -4.36 5.03 -10.07
CA GLU A 312 -3.95 3.91 -10.92
C GLU A 312 -5.00 2.79 -10.88
N TYR A 313 -5.61 2.57 -9.69
CA TYR A 313 -6.74 1.66 -9.57
C TYR A 313 -7.93 2.10 -10.44
N LEU A 314 -8.20 3.41 -10.46
CA LEU A 314 -9.29 3.99 -11.22
C LEU A 314 -9.04 3.83 -12.74
N GLU A 315 -7.80 4.06 -13.19
CA GLU A 315 -7.39 3.84 -14.58
C GLU A 315 -7.54 2.37 -15.00
N ALA A 316 -7.03 1.43 -14.19
CA ALA A 316 -7.16 0.00 -14.45
C ALA A 316 -8.62 -0.50 -14.41
N ALA A 317 -9.52 0.23 -13.75
CA ALA A 317 -10.94 -0.05 -13.72
C ALA A 317 -11.68 0.43 -14.98
N CYS A 318 -11.19 1.47 -15.67
CA CYS A 318 -11.81 2.00 -16.90
C CYS A 318 -11.93 0.94 -18.01
N ASP A 319 -10.95 0.03 -18.11
CA ASP A 319 -10.91 -1.00 -19.15
C ASP A 319 -11.84 -2.20 -18.85
N GLN A 320 -12.46 -2.22 -17.68
CA GLN A 320 -13.30 -3.33 -17.25
C GLN A 320 -14.77 -3.06 -17.55
N THR A 321 -15.22 -3.47 -18.74
CA THR A 321 -16.66 -3.52 -19.03
C THR A 321 -17.36 -4.51 -18.11
N VAL A 322 -18.24 -4.03 -17.23
CA VAL A 322 -19.08 -4.87 -16.36
C VAL A 322 -20.20 -5.46 -17.21
N GLY A 323 -19.98 -6.66 -17.75
CA GLY A 323 -21.03 -7.44 -18.37
C GLY A 323 -22.10 -7.86 -17.36
N LYS A 324 -23.32 -8.17 -17.83
CA LYS A 324 -24.42 -8.77 -17.05
C LYS A 324 -24.09 -10.20 -16.59
N GLY A 325 -23.07 -10.35 -15.75
CA GLY A 325 -22.61 -11.61 -15.21
C GLY A 325 -23.51 -12.11 -14.07
N SER A 326 -23.50 -13.42 -13.83
CA SER A 326 -24.17 -14.07 -12.72
C SER A 326 -23.60 -13.61 -11.37
N VAL A 327 -24.45 -13.28 -10.39
CA VAL A 327 -24.02 -12.90 -9.03
C VAL A 327 -23.67 -14.15 -8.22
N PHE A 328 -22.63 -14.09 -7.38
CA PHE A 328 -22.32 -15.11 -6.37
C PHE A 328 -22.55 -14.52 -4.97
N TYR A 329 -23.09 -15.25 -4.00
CA TYR A 329 -23.28 -14.71 -2.65
C TYR A 329 -22.83 -15.66 -1.54
N LEU A 330 -22.42 -15.09 -0.40
CA LEU A 330 -22.15 -15.82 0.83
C LEU A 330 -23.03 -15.26 1.96
N LEU A 331 -23.93 -16.08 2.49
CA LEU A 331 -24.92 -15.69 3.49
C LEU A 331 -24.78 -16.52 4.76
N ASP A 332 -24.45 -15.85 5.87
CA ASP A 332 -24.39 -16.47 7.20
C ASP A 332 -23.48 -17.72 7.26
N PRO A 333 -22.18 -17.62 6.90
CA PRO A 333 -21.30 -18.78 6.81
C PRO A 333 -21.05 -19.48 8.16
N GLU A 334 -21.22 -18.76 9.27
CA GLU A 334 -21.10 -19.29 10.63
C GLU A 334 -22.42 -19.80 11.19
N ASN A 335 -23.52 -19.66 10.43
CA ASN A 335 -24.86 -20.06 10.85
C ASN A 335 -25.32 -19.42 12.18
N ASN A 336 -24.88 -18.19 12.47
CA ASN A 336 -25.18 -17.46 13.70
C ASN A 336 -26.11 -16.25 13.48
N LEU A 337 -26.56 -16.01 12.24
CA LEU A 337 -27.40 -14.86 11.85
C LEU A 337 -28.75 -15.27 11.24
N HIS A 338 -29.50 -16.12 11.92
CA HIS A 338 -30.76 -16.69 11.39
C HIS A 338 -31.77 -15.65 10.89
N ARG A 339 -31.94 -14.53 11.59
CA ARG A 339 -32.87 -13.46 11.19
C ARG A 339 -32.39 -12.73 9.93
N THR A 340 -31.11 -12.38 9.88
CA THR A 340 -30.48 -11.75 8.71
C THR A 340 -30.52 -12.69 7.50
N ARG A 341 -30.22 -13.98 7.72
CA ARG A 341 -30.33 -15.02 6.70
C ARG A 341 -31.72 -15.07 6.10
N LYS A 342 -32.77 -15.11 6.94
CA LYS A 342 -34.16 -15.13 6.47
C LYS A 342 -34.46 -13.90 5.59
N THR A 343 -34.18 -12.70 6.09
CA THR A 343 -34.45 -11.45 5.37
C THR A 343 -33.71 -11.35 4.04
N ILE A 344 -32.42 -11.70 4.01
CA ILE A 344 -31.61 -11.61 2.78
C ILE A 344 -31.96 -12.74 1.80
N ALA A 345 -32.28 -13.94 2.28
CA ALA A 345 -32.69 -15.06 1.41
C ALA A 345 -33.96 -14.72 0.62
N GLU A 346 -34.97 -14.14 1.28
CA GLU A 346 -36.21 -13.68 0.63
C GLU A 346 -35.92 -12.67 -0.49
N PHE A 347 -34.98 -11.74 -0.27
CA PHE A 347 -34.54 -10.78 -1.28
C PHE A 347 -33.80 -11.43 -2.46
N LEU A 348 -32.87 -12.36 -2.18
CA LEU A 348 -32.10 -13.06 -3.22
C LEU A 348 -33.00 -13.94 -4.10
N GLU A 349 -33.99 -14.59 -3.50
CA GLU A 349 -35.01 -15.36 -4.22
C GLU A 349 -35.82 -14.45 -5.14
N ALA A 350 -36.29 -13.30 -4.65
CA ALA A 350 -37.01 -12.32 -5.45
C ALA A 350 -36.17 -11.74 -6.61
N ALA A 351 -34.85 -11.63 -6.42
CA ALA A 351 -33.89 -11.18 -7.42
C ALA A 351 -33.43 -12.29 -8.39
N TYR A 352 -33.96 -13.51 -8.27
CA TYR A 352 -33.57 -14.70 -9.05
C TYR A 352 -32.07 -15.03 -8.97
N VAL A 353 -31.42 -14.70 -7.86
CA VAL A 353 -30.00 -14.99 -7.61
C VAL A 353 -29.90 -16.35 -6.90
N LYS A 354 -29.39 -17.36 -7.61
CA LYS A 354 -29.34 -18.76 -7.11
C LYS A 354 -27.93 -19.28 -6.77
N ASN A 355 -26.89 -18.56 -7.17
CA ASN A 355 -25.52 -19.04 -7.00
C ASN A 355 -24.94 -18.48 -5.71
N GLY A 356 -24.87 -19.29 -4.65
CA GLY A 356 -24.29 -18.87 -3.40
C GLY A 356 -24.24 -19.95 -2.34
N VAL A 357 -23.56 -19.63 -1.23
CA VAL A 357 -23.39 -20.51 -0.08
C VAL A 357 -24.14 -19.92 1.11
N VAL A 358 -24.92 -20.75 1.81
CA VAL A 358 -25.78 -20.32 2.93
C VAL A 358 -25.55 -21.19 4.15
N GLY A 359 -25.38 -20.58 5.33
CA GLY A 359 -25.37 -21.32 6.60
C GLY A 359 -24.14 -22.19 6.83
N ARG A 360 -23.07 -22.03 6.02
CA ARG A 360 -21.81 -22.76 6.14
C ARG A 360 -20.65 -22.00 5.52
N SER A 361 -19.43 -22.33 5.94
CA SER A 361 -18.22 -21.83 5.31
C SER A 361 -18.13 -22.31 3.85
N PRO A 362 -17.67 -21.44 2.92
CA PRO A 362 -17.44 -21.83 1.54
C PRO A 362 -16.21 -22.73 1.44
N THR A 363 -16.24 -23.67 0.50
CA THR A 363 -15.08 -24.51 0.15
C THR A 363 -14.06 -23.70 -0.67
N ALA A 364 -12.82 -24.16 -0.73
CA ALA A 364 -11.77 -23.50 -1.53
C ALA A 364 -12.13 -23.42 -3.03
N SER A 365 -12.89 -24.38 -3.56
CA SER A 365 -13.41 -24.35 -4.93
C SER A 365 -14.49 -23.29 -5.11
N GLU A 366 -15.43 -23.17 -4.17
CA GLU A 366 -16.49 -22.14 -4.21
C GLU A 366 -15.91 -20.72 -4.06
N CYS A 367 -14.87 -20.55 -3.25
CA CYS A 367 -14.13 -19.29 -3.17
C CYS A 367 -13.47 -18.93 -4.52
N LYS A 368 -12.84 -19.91 -5.19
CA LYS A 368 -12.25 -19.69 -6.51
C LYS A 368 -13.31 -19.37 -7.57
N GLU A 369 -14.45 -20.05 -7.53
CA GLU A 369 -15.57 -19.80 -8.43
C GLU A 369 -16.16 -18.40 -8.23
N GLY A 370 -16.37 -17.97 -6.98
CA GLY A 370 -16.83 -16.62 -6.64
C GLY A 370 -15.83 -15.51 -7.02
N GLN A 371 -14.54 -15.81 -7.11
CA GLN A 371 -13.48 -14.88 -7.54
C GLN A 371 -13.24 -14.88 -9.06
N GLN A 372 -13.75 -15.88 -9.80
CA GLN A 372 -13.58 -15.93 -11.24
C GLN A 372 -14.42 -14.85 -11.95
N LYS A 373 -13.89 -14.28 -13.04
CA LYS A 373 -14.46 -13.19 -13.86
C LYS A 373 -15.92 -13.36 -14.32
N ARG A 374 -16.54 -14.53 -14.09
CA ARG A 374 -17.95 -14.85 -14.36
C ARG A 374 -18.91 -14.38 -13.25
N HIS A 375 -18.43 -14.22 -12.02
CA HIS A 375 -19.22 -13.73 -10.90
C HIS A 375 -18.66 -12.39 -10.41
N ARG A 376 -19.34 -11.29 -10.77
CA ARG A 376 -18.79 -9.92 -10.60
C ARG A 376 -19.44 -9.11 -9.48
N SER A 377 -20.29 -9.71 -8.67
CA SER A 377 -20.79 -9.13 -7.43
C SER A 377 -20.81 -10.21 -6.39
N VAL A 378 -20.16 -9.95 -5.25
CA VAL A 378 -20.18 -10.85 -4.10
C VAL A 378 -20.82 -10.13 -2.93
N LEU A 379 -21.99 -10.64 -2.50
CA LEU A 379 -22.65 -10.18 -1.30
C LEU A 379 -22.09 -10.96 -0.11
N TRP A 380 -21.49 -10.25 0.85
CA TRP A 380 -20.97 -10.80 2.09
C TRP A 380 -21.75 -10.24 3.28
N SER A 381 -22.25 -11.11 4.15
CA SER A 381 -22.82 -10.72 5.44
C SER A 381 -22.10 -11.47 6.56
N TRP A 382 -21.50 -10.73 7.51
CA TRP A 382 -20.77 -11.26 8.66
C TRP A 382 -21.11 -10.46 9.93
N ARG A 383 -21.32 -11.19 11.04
CA ARG A 383 -21.02 -10.90 12.46
C ARG A 383 -22.11 -11.36 13.44
N ARG A 384 -21.68 -12.12 14.45
CA ARG A 384 -21.83 -11.74 15.86
C ARG A 384 -20.45 -11.77 16.54
N CYS A 385 -20.13 -10.80 17.39
CA CYS A 385 -18.97 -10.88 18.28
C CYS A 385 -19.32 -11.85 19.42
N GLU A 386 -18.61 -12.97 19.53
CA GLU A 386 -18.73 -13.89 20.66
C GLU A 386 -18.21 -13.22 21.95
N ALA A 387 -19.02 -13.24 23.00
CA ALA A 387 -18.57 -13.18 24.38
C ALA A 387 -18.45 -14.63 24.86
N SER A 388 -17.37 -14.92 25.56
CA SER A 388 -16.98 -16.22 26.09
C SER A 388 -18.12 -16.94 26.81
N GLU A 389 -18.53 -18.11 26.31
CA GLU A 389 -19.20 -19.13 27.12
C GLU A 389 -18.16 -19.72 28.08
N ALA A 390 -18.18 -19.25 29.33
CA ALA A 390 -17.61 -20.01 30.43
C ALA A 390 -18.57 -21.17 30.73
N SER A 391 -18.12 -22.36 30.32
CA SER A 391 -18.64 -23.65 30.77
C SER A 391 -18.89 -23.67 32.28
N GLY A 392 -20.14 -23.84 32.67
CA GLY A 392 -20.56 -24.29 33.99
C GLY A 392 -21.44 -25.51 33.82
N ASN A 393 -20.85 -26.69 34.00
CA ASN A 393 -21.57 -27.94 34.23
C ASN A 393 -22.49 -27.76 35.45
N GLU A 394 -23.80 -27.95 35.28
CA GLU A 394 -24.65 -28.97 35.93
C GLU A 394 -26.10 -28.88 35.45
#